data_AF-A0A7C1TEG7-F1
#
_entry.id   AF-A0A7C1TEG7-F1
#
_cell.length_a   1.000
_cell.length_b   1.000
_cell.length_c   1.000
_cell.angle_alpha   90.00
_cell.angle_beta   90.00
_cell.angle_gamma   90.00
#
_symmetry.space_group_name_H-M   'P 1'
#
loop_
_entity.id
_entity.type
_entity.pdbx_description
1 polymer ?
#
loop_
_entity_poly.entity_id
_entity_poly.type
_entity_poly.pdbx_seq_one_letter_code
_entity_poly.pdbx_strand_id
1 'polypeptide(L)'
;MSNIMAVLLNGIAQLEYDRDKALPEQQRRYLDKMDEKMATGITLGEQAIAEPDINQRAQFVAQNLAQAIKDDNESMAAALTSWLASRLPELKQVKMNEAEDGISIELVFDEEYGSQVAVQFNGLH
;
A
#
# COMPACT_ATOMS: atom_id res chain seq x y z
N MET A 1 -10.72 6.86 -15.94
CA MET A 1 -9.40 6.39 -15.48
C MET A 1 -9.60 5.81 -14.11
N SER A 2 -8.99 4.66 -13.81
CA SER A 2 -9.18 4.02 -12.52
C SER A 2 -8.49 4.86 -11.44
N ASN A 3 -9.24 5.34 -10.44
CA ASN A 3 -8.70 6.04 -9.27
C ASN A 3 -8.32 5.07 -8.13
N ILE A 4 -8.28 3.77 -8.43
CA ILE A 4 -7.97 2.71 -7.48
C ILE A 4 -6.45 2.57 -7.31
N MET A 5 -6.01 2.45 -6.05
CA MET A 5 -4.71 1.86 -5.72
C MET A 5 -4.92 0.44 -5.22
N ALA A 6 -4.18 -0.53 -5.74
CA ALA A 6 -4.26 -1.92 -5.29
C ALA A 6 -3.04 -2.33 -4.47
N VAL A 7 -3.24 -3.19 -3.48
CA VAL A 7 -2.19 -3.88 -2.73
C VAL A 7 -2.31 -5.36 -3.06
N LEU A 8 -1.25 -5.93 -3.63
CA LEU A 8 -1.21 -7.31 -4.08
C LEU A 8 -0.21 -8.10 -3.24
N LEU A 9 -0.60 -9.30 -2.80
CA LEU A 9 0.29 -10.30 -2.20
C LEU A 9 0.36 -11.51 -3.13
N ASN A 10 1.56 -11.84 -3.62
CA ASN A 10 1.80 -12.91 -4.59
C ASN A 10 0.88 -12.79 -5.83
N GLY A 11 0.65 -11.55 -6.30
CA GLY A 11 -0.23 -11.25 -7.43
C GLY A 11 -1.74 -11.26 -7.12
N ILE A 12 -2.15 -11.57 -5.89
CA ILE A 12 -3.54 -11.61 -5.46
C ILE A 12 -3.88 -10.31 -4.73
N ALA A 13 -4.96 -9.64 -5.14
CA ALA A 13 -5.43 -8.42 -4.49
C ALA A 13 -5.85 -8.70 -3.04
N GLN A 14 -5.21 -7.99 -2.12
CA GLN A 14 -5.52 -8.01 -0.69
C GLN A 14 -6.40 -6.83 -0.30
N LEU A 15 -6.05 -5.63 -0.80
CA LEU A 15 -6.75 -4.38 -0.50
C LEU A 15 -6.84 -3.54 -1.76
N GLU A 16 -7.99 -2.89 -1.94
CA GLU A 16 -8.20 -1.86 -2.96
C GLU A 16 -8.63 -0.58 -2.27
N TYR A 17 -7.98 0.52 -2.63
CA TYR A 17 -8.29 1.83 -2.12
C TYR A 17 -8.86 2.71 -3.22
N ASP A 18 -10.11 3.13 -3.03
CA ASP A 18 -10.83 4.02 -3.93
C ASP A 18 -10.63 5.48 -3.54
N ARG A 19 -9.87 6.23 -4.34
CA ARG A 19 -9.60 7.65 -4.08
C ARG A 19 -10.81 8.57 -4.31
N ASP A 20 -11.85 8.09 -4.99
CA ASP A 20 -13.09 8.86 -5.14
C ASP A 20 -13.92 8.86 -3.85
N LYS A 21 -13.63 7.93 -2.92
CA LYS A 21 -14.25 7.91 -1.60
C LYS A 21 -13.50 8.85 -0.66
N ALA A 22 -14.17 9.92 -0.27
CA ALA A 22 -13.62 10.88 0.67
C ALA A 22 -13.23 10.22 2.01
N LEU A 23 -11.99 10.43 2.46
CA LEU A 23 -11.55 10.04 3.78
C LEU A 23 -12.32 10.80 4.86
N PRO A 24 -12.98 10.09 5.80
CA PRO A 24 -13.55 10.70 7.00
C PRO A 24 -12.51 11.56 7.73
N GLU A 25 -12.94 12.66 8.36
CA GLU A 25 -12.03 13.59 9.05
C GLU A 25 -11.18 12.91 10.13
N GLN A 26 -11.75 11.92 10.83
CA GLN A 26 -11.02 11.12 11.80
C GLN A 26 -9.87 10.33 11.18
N GLN A 27 -10.07 9.75 10.00
CA GLN A 27 -9.02 9.02 9.29
C GLN A 27 -7.94 9.97 8.80
N ARG A 28 -8.30 11.16 8.28
CA ARG A 28 -7.32 12.20 7.90
C ARG A 28 -6.41 12.59 9.06
N ARG A 29 -6.99 12.92 10.22
CA ARG A 29 -6.21 13.22 11.44
C ARG A 29 -5.32 12.07 11.89
N TYR A 30 -5.76 10.82 11.69
CA TYR A 30 -4.93 9.67 12.00
C TYR A 30 -3.71 9.59 11.07
N LEU A 31 -3.90 9.82 9.75
CA LEU A 31 -2.79 9.88 8.79
C LEU A 31 -1.80 11.02 9.11
N ASP A 32 -2.30 12.19 9.52
CA ASP A 32 -1.44 13.31 9.92
C ASP A 32 -0.57 12.96 11.14
N LYS A 33 -1.13 12.23 12.12
CA LYS A 33 -0.34 11.72 13.26
C LYS A 33 0.70 10.69 12.85
N MET A 34 0.42 9.88 11.82
CA MET A 34 1.44 8.97 11.27
C MET A 34 2.60 9.76 10.66
N ASP A 35 2.30 10.84 9.94
CA ASP A 35 3.33 11.72 9.37
C ASP A 35 4.19 12.37 10.45
N GLU A 36 3.55 12.91 11.50
CA GLU A 36 4.25 13.49 12.66
C GLU A 36 5.16 12.46 13.32
N LYS A 37 4.67 11.24 13.53
CA LYS A 37 5.47 10.15 14.12
C LYS A 37 6.67 9.79 13.24
N MET A 38 6.47 9.60 11.94
CA MET A 38 7.56 9.27 11.02
C MET A 38 8.55 10.43 10.84
N ALA A 39 8.12 11.67 11.04
CA ALA A 39 9.01 12.84 11.03
C ALA A 39 10.00 12.85 12.21
N THR A 40 9.73 12.12 13.30
CA THR A 40 10.69 11.93 14.40
C THR A 40 11.77 10.89 14.09
N GLY A 41 11.67 10.23 12.95
CA GLY A 41 12.57 9.20 12.47
C GLY A 41 11.87 7.85 12.28
N ILE A 42 12.49 7.02 11.45
CA ILE A 42 12.05 5.66 11.14
C ILE A 42 13.23 4.70 11.16
N THR A 43 12.95 3.41 11.29
CA THR A 43 13.93 2.36 11.10
C THR A 43 13.57 1.58 9.84
N LEU A 44 14.48 1.56 8.86
CA LEU A 44 14.38 0.76 7.64
C LEU A 44 15.46 -0.31 7.67
N GLY A 45 15.06 -1.57 7.88
CA GLY A 45 16.01 -2.66 8.13
C GLY A 45 16.88 -2.36 9.34
N GLU A 46 18.19 -2.28 9.14
CA GLU A 46 19.16 -1.95 10.20
C GLU A 46 19.50 -0.45 10.30
N GLN A 47 18.93 0.37 9.41
CA GLN A 47 19.26 1.80 9.32
C GLN A 47 18.21 2.65 10.05
N ALA A 48 18.68 3.47 10.99
CA ALA A 48 17.87 4.54 11.59
C ALA A 48 17.99 5.82 10.76
N ILE A 49 16.86 6.38 10.34
CA ILE A 49 16.77 7.59 9.52
C ILE A 49 16.05 8.64 10.35
N ALA A 50 16.75 9.71 10.72
CA ALA A 50 16.21 10.75 11.59
C ALA A 50 15.18 11.65 10.86
N GLU A 51 15.43 11.97 9.60
CA GLU A 51 14.58 12.87 8.80
C GLU A 51 14.24 12.19 7.46
N PRO A 52 13.28 11.24 7.46
CA PRO A 52 13.01 10.47 6.26
C PRO A 52 12.25 11.27 5.21
N ASP A 53 12.69 11.15 3.96
CA ASP A 53 11.97 11.68 2.81
C ASP A 53 10.70 10.86 2.49
N ILE A 54 9.92 11.32 1.50
CA ILE A 54 8.65 10.66 1.16
C ILE A 54 8.84 9.22 0.66
N ASN A 55 9.94 8.92 -0.03
CA ASN A 55 10.21 7.59 -0.56
C ASN A 55 10.60 6.65 0.57
N GLN A 56 11.43 7.11 1.52
CA GLN A 56 11.82 6.35 2.71
C GLN A 56 10.60 6.08 3.60
N ARG A 57 9.71 7.06 3.80
CA ARG A 57 8.44 6.86 4.50
C ARG A 57 7.54 5.86 3.79
N ALA A 58 7.43 5.94 2.47
CA ALA A 58 6.63 5.01 1.69
C ALA A 58 7.14 3.57 1.80
N GLN A 59 8.46 3.36 1.73
CA GLN A 59 9.08 2.06 1.96
C GLN A 59 8.78 1.53 3.37
N PHE A 60 8.90 2.39 4.38
CA PHE A 60 8.59 2.02 5.77
C PHE A 60 7.13 1.62 5.95
N VAL A 61 6.20 2.42 5.40
CA VAL A 61 4.77 2.14 5.47
C VAL A 61 4.44 0.85 4.71
N ALA A 62 5.04 0.61 3.55
CA ALA A 62 4.82 -0.61 2.77
C ALA A 62 5.37 -1.87 3.50
N GLN A 63 6.53 -1.78 4.17
CA GLN A 63 7.05 -2.87 5.01
C GLN A 63 6.11 -3.18 6.17
N ASN A 64 5.62 -2.16 6.88
CA ASN A 64 4.63 -2.34 7.95
C ASN A 64 3.30 -2.90 7.41
N LEU A 65 2.93 -2.55 6.16
CA LEU A 65 1.71 -3.05 5.52
C LEU A 65 1.84 -4.53 5.22
N ALA A 66 2.98 -4.98 4.70
CA ALA A 66 3.24 -6.38 4.46
C ALA A 66 3.15 -7.20 5.76
N GLN A 67 3.71 -6.66 6.86
CA GLN A 67 3.61 -7.28 8.16
C GLN A 67 2.15 -7.31 8.67
N ALA A 68 1.41 -6.21 8.53
CA ALA A 68 0.01 -6.13 8.95
C ALA A 68 -0.88 -7.12 8.19
N ILE A 69 -0.64 -7.32 6.88
CA ILE A 69 -1.34 -8.32 6.07
C ILE A 69 -1.02 -9.73 6.59
N LYS A 70 0.25 -10.04 6.88
CA LYS A 70 0.64 -11.36 7.42
C LYS A 70 0.09 -11.65 8.80
N ASP A 71 -0.10 -10.62 9.60
CA ASP A 71 -0.67 -10.73 10.95
C ASP A 71 -2.22 -10.67 10.95
N ASP A 72 -2.87 -10.71 9.78
CA ASP A 72 -4.32 -10.53 9.60
C ASP A 72 -4.87 -9.26 10.29
N ASN A 73 -4.03 -8.23 10.43
CA ASN A 73 -4.38 -6.97 11.06
C ASN A 73 -5.01 -6.02 10.04
N GLU A 74 -6.26 -6.32 9.66
CA GLU A 74 -7.01 -5.58 8.65
C GLU A 74 -7.09 -4.08 8.94
N SER A 75 -7.25 -3.69 10.22
CA SER A 75 -7.35 -2.28 10.60
C SER A 75 -6.03 -1.54 10.36
N MET A 76 -4.90 -2.15 10.68
CA MET A 76 -3.59 -1.55 10.42
C MET A 76 -3.30 -1.54 8.92
N ALA A 77 -3.61 -2.63 8.22
CA ALA A 77 -3.41 -2.73 6.79
C ALA A 77 -4.22 -1.66 6.04
N ALA A 78 -5.51 -1.48 6.37
CA ALA A 78 -6.34 -0.43 5.79
C ALA A 78 -5.79 0.99 6.05
N ALA A 79 -5.27 1.25 7.25
CA ALA A 79 -4.66 2.52 7.59
C ALA A 79 -3.39 2.81 6.78
N LEU A 80 -2.49 1.83 6.68
CA LEU A 80 -1.23 1.96 5.94
C LEU A 80 -1.49 2.08 4.42
N THR A 81 -2.44 1.33 3.88
CA THR A 81 -2.91 1.47 2.50
C THR A 81 -3.49 2.86 2.24
N SER A 82 -4.31 3.38 3.17
CA SER A 82 -4.87 4.74 3.06
C SER A 82 -3.77 5.81 3.07
N TRP A 83 -2.74 5.62 3.91
CA TRP A 83 -1.59 6.52 3.95
C TRP A 83 -0.86 6.55 2.59
N LEU A 84 -0.53 5.38 2.04
CA LEU A 84 0.15 5.26 0.75
C LEU A 84 -0.68 5.90 -0.37
N ALA A 85 -1.96 5.58 -0.45
CA ALA A 85 -2.84 6.12 -1.50
C ALA A 85 -3.04 7.64 -1.40
N SER A 86 -3.06 8.19 -0.17
CA SER A 86 -3.26 9.61 0.09
C SER A 86 -2.01 10.45 -0.13
N ARG A 87 -0.83 9.97 0.28
CA ARG A 87 0.43 10.72 0.17
C ARG A 87 1.16 10.50 -1.15
N LEU A 88 0.88 9.38 -1.83
CA LEU A 88 1.38 9.07 -3.16
C LEU A 88 0.20 8.92 -4.13
N PRO A 89 -0.35 10.03 -4.65
CA PRO A 89 -1.50 9.99 -5.55
C PRO A 89 -1.19 9.29 -6.89
N GLU A 90 0.08 9.30 -7.32
CA GLU A 90 0.54 8.62 -8.53
C GLU A 90 0.80 7.12 -8.32
N LEU A 91 0.81 6.63 -7.07
CA LEU A 91 1.04 5.21 -6.78
C LEU A 91 -0.18 4.41 -7.23
N LYS A 92 0.01 3.48 -8.16
CA LYS A 92 -1.07 2.66 -8.70
C LYS A 92 -1.16 1.32 -7.99
N GLN A 93 -0.03 0.70 -7.67
CA GLN A 93 0.00 -0.61 -7.01
C GLN A 93 1.13 -0.72 -6.00
N VAL A 94 0.90 -1.52 -4.96
CA VAL A 94 1.92 -2.05 -4.06
C VAL A 94 1.96 -3.55 -4.27
N LYS A 95 3.02 -4.05 -4.89
CA LYS A 95 3.21 -5.49 -5.13
C LYS A 95 4.11 -6.06 -4.05
N MET A 96 3.60 -7.05 -3.33
CA MET A 96 4.32 -7.78 -2.30
C MET A 96 4.46 -9.22 -2.76
N ASN A 97 5.69 -9.74 -2.79
CA ASN A 97 5.91 -11.15 -3.10
C ASN A 97 6.71 -11.81 -1.99
N GLU A 98 6.19 -12.93 -1.50
CA GLU A 98 6.88 -13.79 -0.54
C GLU A 98 7.94 -14.61 -1.27
N ALA A 99 9.11 -14.67 -0.67
CA ALA A 99 10.25 -15.47 -1.09
C ALA A 99 10.85 -16.20 0.13
N GLU A 100 11.75 -17.14 -0.10
CA GLU A 100 12.40 -17.89 0.99
C GLU A 100 13.13 -16.98 1.99
N ASP A 101 13.69 -15.86 1.51
CA ASP A 101 14.48 -14.92 2.32
C ASP A 101 13.66 -13.74 2.88
N GLY A 102 12.34 -13.70 2.66
CA GLY A 102 11.47 -12.64 3.19
C GLY A 102 10.44 -12.14 2.17
N ILE A 103 10.04 -10.88 2.31
CA ILE A 103 9.06 -10.24 1.42
C ILE A 103 9.76 -9.19 0.58
N SER A 104 9.61 -9.30 -0.74
CA SER A 104 9.95 -8.23 -1.67
C SER A 104 8.77 -7.29 -1.84
N ILE A 105 9.04 -5.98 -1.91
CA ILE A 105 8.02 -4.94 -2.04
C ILE A 105 8.39 -4.04 -3.21
N GLU A 106 7.43 -3.82 -4.09
CA GLU A 106 7.54 -2.94 -5.26
C GLU A 106 6.41 -1.91 -5.24
N LEU A 107 6.78 -0.64 -5.41
CA LEU A 107 5.85 0.49 -5.56
C LEU A 107 5.73 0.84 -7.05
N VAL A 108 4.53 0.63 -7.61
CA VAL A 108 4.28 0.74 -9.05
C VAL A 108 3.49 2.00 -9.35
N PHE A 109 4.06 2.90 -10.14
CA PHE A 109 3.49 4.22 -10.46
C PHE A 109 2.99 4.32 -11.91
N ASP A 110 3.45 3.46 -12.81
CA ASP A 110 3.22 3.53 -14.25
C ASP A 110 2.13 2.55 -14.73
N GLU A 111 1.98 1.39 -14.09
CA GLU A 111 1.00 0.35 -14.45
C GLU A 111 -0.28 0.42 -13.59
N GLU A 112 -1.46 0.58 -14.22
CA GLU A 112 -2.76 0.52 -13.52
C GLU A 112 -3.10 -0.92 -13.10
N TYR A 113 -3.82 -1.07 -11.99
CA TYR A 113 -4.38 -2.38 -11.62
C TYR A 113 -5.48 -2.77 -12.61
N GLY A 114 -5.17 -3.75 -13.47
CA GLY A 114 -6.16 -4.46 -14.26
C GLY A 114 -6.82 -5.53 -13.40
N SER A 115 -8.07 -5.30 -12.96
CA SER A 115 -8.86 -6.30 -12.26
C SER A 115 -8.84 -7.61 -13.05
N GLN A 116 -8.42 -8.71 -12.42
CA GLN A 116 -8.52 -10.05 -13.00
C GLN A 116 -9.97 -10.53 -12.98
N VAL A 117 -10.86 -9.85 -13.71
CA VAL A 117 -12.12 -10.47 -14.10
C VAL A 117 -11.74 -11.53 -15.12
N ALA A 118 -11.77 -12.80 -14.72
CA ALA A 118 -11.65 -13.91 -15.64
C ALA A 118 -12.64 -13.68 -16.80
N VAL A 119 -12.12 -13.44 -18.00
CA VAL A 119 -12.95 -13.41 -19.20
C VAL A 119 -13.46 -14.82 -19.37
N GLN A 120 -14.70 -15.07 -18.95
CA GLN A 120 -15.41 -16.29 -19.32
C GLN A 120 -15.64 -16.21 -20.83
N PHE A 121 -14.82 -16.90 -21.61
CA PHE A 121 -15.13 -17.19 -23.01
C PHE A 121 -16.29 -18.20 -23.04
N ASN A 122 -17.51 -17.75 -22.74
CA ASN A 122 -18.70 -18.53 -23.03
C ASN A 122 -19.01 -18.38 -24.52
N GLY A 123 -18.68 -19.43 -25.29
CA GLY A 123 -19.24 -19.67 -26.60
C GLY A 123 -18.37 -19.23 -27.78
N LEU A 124 -17.44 -20.11 -28.19
CA LEU A 124 -17.24 -20.36 -29.61
C LEU A 124 -17.80 -21.76 -29.88
N HIS A 125 -19.07 -21.78 -30.30
CA HIS A 125 -19.67 -22.90 -31.01
C HIS A 125 -19.02 -23.04 -32.38
#